data_AF-A0A965X4D1-F1
#
_entry.id   AF-A0A965X4D1-F1
#
_cell.length_a   1.000
_cell.length_b   1.000
_cell.length_c   1.000
_cell.angle_alpha   90.00
_cell.angle_beta   90.00
_cell.angle_gamma   90.00
#
_symmetry.space_group_name_H-M   'P 1'
#
loop_
_entity.id
_entity.type
_entity.pdbx_description
1 polymer ?
#
loop_
_entity_poly.entity_id
_entity_poly.type
_entity_poly.pdbx_seq_one_letter_code
_entity_poly.pdbx_strand_id
1 'polypeptide(L)'
;METTLCGVTLPNPVMPASGTFGFGYEMARFYDLNQLGAISLKGTTREARFGNPTPRIAECREGLLNAIGLQNPGVARVIAEEIPKLRAVYGGVVLANISGFSLEEYVETARAFDACDDVQLLEINVSCPNVKHGGMAFGTCPEAAAEVTAAVKKAVRKPVILKLSPNVTDIVAIAKACESAGADGLCLINTMLGMVIDPRTGRPIVSTKT
;
A
#
# COMPACT_ATOMS: atom_id res chain seq x y z
N MET A 1 7.45 -23.15 -7.88
CA MET A 1 7.46 -21.92 -8.72
C MET A 1 8.24 -20.83 -7.97
N GLU A 2 9.38 -21.19 -7.37
CA GLU A 2 10.14 -20.29 -6.50
C GLU A 2 10.61 -19.05 -7.26
N THR A 3 10.67 -17.90 -6.59
CA THR A 3 11.15 -16.65 -7.16
C THR A 3 11.88 -15.80 -6.13
N THR A 4 12.85 -15.00 -6.56
CA THR A 4 13.56 -14.05 -5.68
C THR A 4 13.11 -12.63 -6.03
N LEU A 5 12.51 -11.94 -5.07
CA LEU A 5 12.06 -10.56 -5.18
C LEU A 5 12.91 -9.66 -4.30
N CYS A 6 13.66 -8.73 -4.91
CA CYS A 6 14.51 -7.77 -4.18
C CYS A 6 15.46 -8.44 -3.17
N GLY A 7 16.00 -9.62 -3.52
CA GLY A 7 16.89 -10.40 -2.66
C GLY A 7 16.19 -11.31 -1.63
N VAL A 8 14.85 -11.29 -1.56
CA VAL A 8 14.04 -12.17 -0.69
C VAL A 8 13.47 -13.32 -1.50
N THR A 9 13.73 -14.55 -1.07
CA THR A 9 13.20 -15.75 -1.75
C THR A 9 11.78 -16.04 -1.30
N LEU A 10 10.88 -16.20 -2.26
CA LEU A 10 9.48 -16.55 -2.07
C LEU A 10 9.23 -17.96 -2.61
N PRO A 11 8.44 -18.82 -1.93
CA PRO A 11 8.16 -20.18 -2.41
C PRO A 11 7.37 -20.18 -3.73
N ASN A 12 6.62 -19.10 -4.00
CA ASN A 12 5.92 -18.84 -5.25
C ASN A 12 5.66 -17.31 -5.41
N PRO A 13 5.23 -16.82 -6.59
CA PRO A 13 5.04 -15.38 -6.81
C PRO A 13 3.66 -14.86 -6.36
N VAL A 14 2.77 -15.70 -5.84
CA VAL A 14 1.40 -15.31 -5.53
C VAL A 14 1.34 -14.63 -4.17
N MET A 15 0.88 -13.38 -4.15
CA MET A 15 0.64 -12.62 -2.93
C MET A 15 -0.64 -11.80 -3.04
N PRO A 16 -1.49 -11.77 -2.00
CA PRO A 16 -2.65 -10.89 -1.97
C PRO A 16 -2.25 -9.42 -1.97
N ALA A 17 -2.98 -8.62 -2.75
CA ALA A 17 -2.73 -7.19 -2.85
C ALA A 17 -3.10 -6.45 -1.55
N SER A 18 -2.31 -5.43 -1.18
CA SER A 18 -2.63 -4.57 -0.04
C SER A 18 -4.05 -4.02 -0.14
N GLY A 19 -4.79 -4.14 0.96
CA GLY A 19 -6.16 -3.61 1.07
C GLY A 19 -7.27 -4.59 0.71
N THR A 20 -6.97 -5.72 0.07
CA THR A 20 -7.96 -6.77 -0.26
C THR A 20 -7.90 -7.97 0.68
N PHE A 21 -6.86 -8.05 1.52
CA PHE A 21 -6.59 -9.19 2.40
C PHE A 21 -6.46 -8.81 3.89
N GLY A 22 -6.84 -7.59 4.27
CA GLY A 22 -6.74 -7.10 5.64
C GLY A 22 -5.30 -7.18 6.18
N PHE A 23 -5.15 -7.81 7.35
CA PHE A 23 -3.85 -8.21 7.90
C PHE A 23 -3.60 -9.73 7.75
N GLY A 24 -4.45 -10.43 6.98
CA GLY A 24 -4.27 -11.82 6.54
C GLY A 24 -4.91 -12.87 7.43
N TYR A 25 -4.82 -12.75 8.76
CA TYR A 25 -5.26 -13.81 9.68
C TYR A 25 -6.76 -14.13 9.59
N GLU A 26 -7.61 -13.20 9.14
CA GLU A 26 -9.04 -13.47 8.93
C GLU A 26 -9.29 -14.51 7.83
N MET A 27 -8.34 -14.68 6.92
CA MET A 27 -8.43 -15.57 5.77
C MET A 27 -7.98 -17.00 6.10
N ALA A 28 -7.27 -17.20 7.22
CA ALA A 28 -6.81 -18.50 7.69
C ALA A 28 -7.96 -19.48 7.99
N ARG A 29 -9.19 -18.96 8.18
CA ARG A 29 -10.40 -19.79 8.32
C ARG A 29 -10.83 -20.50 7.03
N PHE A 30 -10.32 -20.05 5.87
CA PHE A 30 -10.71 -20.58 4.56
C PHE A 30 -9.66 -21.53 4.00
N TYR A 31 -8.38 -21.29 4.24
CA TYR A 31 -7.27 -22.13 3.77
C TYR A 31 -5.99 -21.85 4.56
N ASP A 32 -5.01 -22.76 4.46
CA ASP A 32 -3.66 -22.57 5.01
C ASP A 32 -2.91 -21.47 4.25
N LEU A 33 -2.61 -20.37 4.95
CA LEU A 33 -1.95 -19.19 4.38
C LEU A 33 -0.51 -19.47 3.94
N ASN A 34 0.14 -20.53 4.44
CA ASN A 34 1.53 -20.87 4.07
C ASN A 34 1.67 -21.37 2.63
N GLN A 35 0.56 -21.52 1.90
CA GLN A 35 0.56 -21.72 0.45
C GLN A 35 0.90 -20.44 -0.33
N LEU A 36 0.75 -19.27 0.28
CA LEU A 36 1.06 -17.98 -0.35
C LEU A 36 2.57 -17.73 -0.39
N GLY A 37 3.03 -17.04 -1.42
CA GLY A 37 4.42 -16.59 -1.55
C GLY A 37 4.76 -15.46 -0.58
N ALA A 38 3.84 -14.50 -0.46
CA ALA A 38 3.94 -13.40 0.49
C ALA A 38 2.54 -12.84 0.83
N ILE A 39 2.47 -11.95 1.82
CA ILE A 39 1.28 -11.14 2.11
C ILE A 39 1.69 -9.66 2.16
N SER A 40 1.04 -8.81 1.35
CA SER A 40 1.12 -7.36 1.51
C SER A 40 0.01 -6.87 2.43
N LEU A 41 0.39 -6.36 3.60
CA LEU A 41 -0.55 -5.91 4.63
C LEU A 41 -1.39 -4.73 4.16
N LYS A 42 -2.50 -4.47 4.85
CA LYS A 42 -3.26 -3.23 4.70
C LYS A 42 -2.35 -1.99 4.79
N GLY A 43 -2.54 -1.05 3.86
CA GLY A 43 -1.84 0.23 3.87
C GLY A 43 -1.92 0.93 5.23
N THR A 44 -0.76 1.12 5.83
CA THR A 44 -0.59 1.61 7.19
C THR A 44 -0.01 3.02 7.16
N THR A 45 -0.55 3.89 8.01
CA THR A 45 -0.06 5.26 8.23
C THR A 45 0.59 5.36 9.61
N ARG A 46 1.31 6.45 9.87
CA ARG A 46 1.89 6.72 11.20
C ARG A 46 0.81 6.63 12.29
N GLU A 47 -0.24 7.44 12.14
CA GLU A 47 -1.37 7.48 13.05
C GLU A 47 -2.55 6.65 12.56
N ALA A 48 -3.44 6.30 13.48
CA ALA A 48 -4.69 5.60 13.17
C ALA A 48 -5.59 6.46 12.27
N ARG A 49 -6.33 5.80 11.37
CA ARG A 49 -7.30 6.43 10.48
C ARG A 49 -8.61 5.67 10.51
N PHE A 50 -9.71 6.41 10.66
CA PHE A 50 -11.06 5.84 10.57
C PHE A 50 -11.46 5.51 9.13
N GLY A 51 -10.89 6.21 8.14
CA GLY A 51 -11.28 6.15 6.73
C GLY A 51 -12.38 7.14 6.36
N ASN A 52 -12.84 7.09 5.11
CA ASN A 52 -13.85 8.02 4.58
C ASN A 52 -15.26 7.71 5.14
N PRO A 53 -16.27 8.58 4.99
CA PRO A 53 -17.65 8.22 5.29
C PRO A 53 -18.16 7.03 4.44
N THR A 54 -19.22 6.35 4.91
CA THR A 54 -19.93 5.34 4.12
C THR A 54 -20.99 6.00 3.23
N PRO A 55 -21.33 5.40 2.07
CA PRO A 55 -20.81 4.13 1.51
C PRO A 55 -19.39 4.27 0.93
N ARG A 56 -18.58 3.21 1.10
CA ARG A 56 -17.16 3.19 0.66
C ARG A 56 -16.91 2.28 -0.54
N ILE A 57 -17.92 1.55 -0.99
CA ILE A 57 -17.82 0.53 -2.04
C ILE A 57 -19.02 0.68 -2.95
N ALA A 58 -18.80 0.55 -4.26
CA ALA A 58 -19.85 0.39 -5.25
C ALA A 58 -19.41 -0.63 -6.30
N GLU A 59 -20.32 -1.52 -6.68
CA GLU A 59 -20.12 -2.44 -7.79
C GLU A 59 -20.11 -1.67 -9.12
N CYS A 60 -19.27 -2.10 -10.07
CA CYS A 60 -19.34 -1.68 -11.46
C CYS A 60 -19.31 -2.91 -12.38
N ARG A 61 -19.63 -2.73 -13.68
CA ARG A 61 -19.91 -3.83 -14.61
C ARG A 61 -18.87 -4.96 -14.59
N GLU A 62 -17.60 -4.62 -14.40
CA GLU A 62 -16.47 -5.56 -14.45
C GLU A 62 -15.48 -5.25 -13.32
N GLY A 63 -15.97 -4.81 -12.16
CA GLY A 63 -15.11 -4.49 -11.03
C GLY A 63 -15.82 -3.83 -9.87
N LEU A 64 -15.06 -3.10 -9.08
CA LEU A 64 -15.52 -2.47 -7.86
C LEU A 64 -14.81 -1.13 -7.67
N LEU A 65 -15.58 -0.10 -7.37
CA LEU A 65 -15.05 1.16 -6.85
C LEU A 65 -14.91 1.09 -5.34
N ASN A 66 -13.81 1.62 -4.83
CA ASN A 66 -13.62 1.79 -3.39
C ASN A 66 -13.12 3.20 -3.07
N ALA A 67 -13.58 3.72 -1.92
CA ALA A 67 -13.08 4.93 -1.30
C ALA A 67 -12.91 4.69 0.20
N ILE A 68 -12.10 3.69 0.57
CA ILE A 68 -11.93 3.29 1.99
C ILE A 68 -11.33 4.43 2.84
N GLY A 69 -10.45 5.25 2.27
CA GLY A 69 -9.79 6.36 2.98
C GLY A 69 -8.63 5.94 3.88
N LEU A 70 -7.99 4.80 3.57
CA LEU A 70 -6.86 4.23 4.32
C LEU A 70 -7.21 3.93 5.79
N GLN A 71 -8.39 3.36 6.07
CA GLN A 71 -8.70 2.90 7.42
C GLN A 71 -7.65 1.89 7.90
N ASN A 72 -6.97 2.20 9.01
CA ASN A 72 -5.92 1.39 9.63
C ASN A 72 -5.68 1.83 11.09
N PRO A 73 -5.10 0.98 11.97
CA PRO A 73 -4.97 1.27 13.40
C PRO A 73 -3.72 2.11 13.76
N GLY A 74 -2.89 2.49 12.79
CA GLY A 74 -1.60 3.15 12.97
C GLY A 74 -0.45 2.16 13.17
N VAL A 75 0.76 2.55 12.78
CA VAL A 75 1.93 1.65 12.71
C VAL A 75 2.26 0.98 14.05
N ALA A 76 2.15 1.71 15.16
CA ALA A 76 2.43 1.18 16.49
C ALA A 76 1.53 -0.03 16.83
N ARG A 77 0.23 0.06 16.53
CA ARG A 77 -0.72 -1.04 16.76
C ARG A 77 -0.59 -2.16 15.74
N VAL A 78 -0.30 -1.85 14.48
CA VAL A 78 -0.03 -2.91 13.48
C VAL A 78 1.12 -3.80 13.95
N ILE A 79 2.21 -3.20 14.42
CA ILE A 79 3.38 -3.94 14.91
C ILE A 79 3.06 -4.70 16.21
N ALA A 80 2.41 -4.04 17.17
CA ALA A 80 2.17 -4.63 18.49
C ALA A 80 1.06 -5.70 18.51
N GLU A 81 0.09 -5.63 17.59
CA GLU A 81 -1.12 -6.45 17.66
C GLU A 81 -1.39 -7.24 16.38
N GLU A 82 -1.39 -6.59 15.20
CA GLU A 82 -1.85 -7.24 13.96
C GLU A 82 -0.81 -8.20 13.37
N ILE A 83 0.47 -7.85 13.40
CA ILE A 83 1.56 -8.72 12.95
C ILE A 83 1.65 -9.99 13.82
N PRO A 84 1.63 -9.92 15.17
CA PRO A 84 1.60 -11.12 16.00
C PRO A 84 0.43 -12.07 15.70
N LYS A 85 -0.79 -11.53 15.46
CA LYS A 85 -1.94 -12.34 15.06
C LYS A 85 -1.71 -13.04 13.72
N LEU A 86 -1.13 -12.34 12.74
CA LEU A 86 -0.77 -12.95 11.46
C LEU A 86 0.29 -14.05 11.65
N ARG A 87 1.33 -13.79 12.45
CA ARG A 87 2.42 -14.73 12.68
C ARG A 87 1.99 -16.02 13.37
N ALA A 88 0.90 -15.98 14.16
CA ALA A 88 0.29 -17.17 14.73
C ALA A 88 -0.26 -18.17 13.69
N VAL A 89 -0.52 -17.71 12.45
CA VAL A 89 -1.13 -18.53 11.38
C VAL A 89 -0.33 -18.53 10.07
N TYR A 90 0.73 -17.74 9.95
CA TYR A 90 1.51 -17.58 8.73
C TYR A 90 3.01 -17.34 9.00
N GLY A 91 3.85 -18.24 8.49
CA GLY A 91 5.30 -18.20 8.63
C GLY A 91 6.05 -17.61 7.43
N GLY A 92 5.33 -17.21 6.37
CA GLY A 92 5.96 -16.74 5.13
C GLY A 92 6.35 -15.25 5.12
N VAL A 93 6.67 -14.75 3.94
CA VAL A 93 7.15 -13.37 3.74
C VAL A 93 6.02 -12.36 3.89
N VAL A 94 6.29 -11.25 4.58
CA VAL A 94 5.36 -10.14 4.82
C VAL A 94 5.93 -8.84 4.28
N LEU A 95 5.09 -8.11 3.54
CA LEU A 95 5.35 -6.77 3.07
C LEU A 95 4.52 -5.77 3.88
N ALA A 96 5.16 -4.73 4.39
CA ALA A 96 4.44 -3.60 4.99
C ALA A 96 4.07 -2.60 3.89
N ASN A 97 2.78 -2.49 3.56
CA ASN A 97 2.31 -1.39 2.71
C ASN A 97 2.24 -0.10 3.54
N ILE A 98 2.98 0.92 3.12
CA ILE A 98 3.12 2.19 3.83
C ILE A 98 2.47 3.30 3.02
N SER A 99 1.60 4.07 3.66
CA SER A 99 0.97 5.26 3.12
C SER A 99 1.25 6.45 4.03
N GLY A 100 1.27 7.66 3.48
CA GLY A 100 1.54 8.87 4.24
C GLY A 100 1.12 10.14 3.51
N PHE A 101 0.99 11.23 4.26
CA PHE A 101 0.59 12.54 3.74
C PHE A 101 1.74 13.55 3.74
N SER A 102 2.91 13.14 4.22
CA SER A 102 4.15 13.90 4.19
C SER A 102 5.37 12.98 4.15
N LEU A 103 6.53 13.50 3.73
CA LEU A 103 7.80 12.76 3.74
C LEU A 103 8.15 12.22 5.13
N GLU A 104 7.93 13.04 6.15
CA GLU A 104 8.16 12.68 7.55
C GLU A 104 7.34 11.45 7.96
N GLU A 105 6.04 11.44 7.65
CA GLU A 105 5.19 10.28 7.93
C GLU A 105 5.65 9.01 7.20
N TYR A 106 6.06 9.12 5.93
CA TYR A 106 6.60 7.97 5.19
C TYR A 106 7.87 7.44 5.86
N VAL A 107 8.81 8.32 6.19
CA VAL A 107 10.09 7.95 6.81
C VAL A 107 9.91 7.34 8.19
N GLU A 108 9.07 7.93 9.04
CA GLU A 108 8.83 7.41 10.39
C GLU A 108 8.12 6.05 10.37
N THR A 109 7.10 5.91 9.53
CA THR A 109 6.39 4.63 9.36
C THR A 109 7.32 3.56 8.79
N ALA A 110 8.16 3.92 7.82
CA ALA A 110 9.14 3.01 7.24
C ALA A 110 10.21 2.57 8.26
N ARG A 111 10.73 3.47 9.09
CA ARG A 111 11.66 3.13 10.17
C ARG A 111 11.05 2.16 11.18
N ALA A 112 9.79 2.37 11.56
CA ALA A 112 9.11 1.49 12.50
C ALA A 112 8.99 0.05 11.93
N PHE A 113 8.62 -0.10 10.65
CA PHE A 113 8.59 -1.42 10.01
C PHE A 113 9.99 -1.98 9.69
N ASP A 114 10.98 -1.14 9.42
CA ASP A 114 12.38 -1.56 9.25
C ASP A 114 12.92 -2.22 10.52
N ALA A 115 12.53 -1.73 11.70
CA ALA A 115 12.88 -2.31 13.00
C ALA A 115 12.07 -3.58 13.38
N CYS A 116 11.04 -3.94 12.62
CA CYS A 116 10.18 -5.11 12.90
C CYS A 116 10.64 -6.34 12.12
N ASP A 117 11.31 -7.31 12.75
CA ASP A 117 11.90 -8.48 12.08
C ASP A 117 10.88 -9.34 11.30
N ASP A 118 9.61 -9.30 11.72
CA ASP A 118 8.50 -9.97 11.06
C ASP A 118 8.10 -9.35 9.72
N VAL A 119 8.68 -8.22 9.32
CA VAL A 119 8.47 -7.59 8.00
C VAL A 119 9.76 -7.70 7.19
N GLN A 120 9.68 -8.21 5.97
CA GLN A 120 10.88 -8.43 5.13
C GLN A 120 11.03 -7.39 4.02
N LEU A 121 9.93 -6.82 3.52
CA LEU A 121 9.95 -5.82 2.45
C LEU A 121 9.03 -4.64 2.80
N LEU A 122 9.36 -3.46 2.30
CA LEU A 122 8.54 -2.25 2.46
C LEU A 122 7.92 -1.88 1.12
N GLU A 123 6.59 -1.82 1.04
CA GLU A 123 5.86 -1.40 -0.15
C GLU A 123 5.34 0.04 0.04
N ILE A 124 5.97 1.03 -0.58
CA ILE A 124 5.66 2.44 -0.40
C ILE A 124 4.58 2.86 -1.40
N ASN A 125 3.38 3.12 -0.90
CA ASN A 125 2.24 3.56 -1.69
C ASN A 125 2.20 5.09 -1.85
N VAL A 126 2.72 5.57 -2.97
CA VAL A 126 2.77 7.00 -3.31
C VAL A 126 1.49 7.53 -3.96
N SER A 127 0.41 6.75 -4.01
CA SER A 127 -0.86 7.16 -4.62
C SER A 127 -1.70 8.09 -3.70
N CYS A 128 -1.24 8.36 -2.49
CA CYS A 128 -1.95 9.19 -1.51
C CYS A 128 -1.74 10.70 -1.81
N PRO A 129 -2.76 11.55 -1.58
CA PRO A 129 -2.66 12.99 -1.84
C PRO A 129 -1.63 13.66 -0.91
N ASN A 130 -0.77 14.52 -1.47
CA ASN A 130 0.19 15.34 -0.74
C ASN A 130 -0.45 16.66 -0.32
N VAL A 131 -0.78 16.78 0.97
CA VAL A 131 -1.44 17.98 1.50
C VAL A 131 -0.57 19.24 1.42
N LYS A 132 0.76 19.10 1.41
CA LYS A 132 1.69 20.24 1.30
C LYS A 132 1.82 20.78 -0.14
N HIS A 133 1.44 19.98 -1.15
CA HIS A 133 1.48 20.37 -2.57
C HIS A 133 0.06 20.49 -3.16
N GLY A 134 -0.85 21.12 -2.42
CA GLY A 134 -2.21 21.39 -2.89
C GLY A 134 -3.07 20.13 -3.10
N GLY A 135 -2.70 18.99 -2.52
CA GLY A 135 -3.44 17.73 -2.60
C GLY A 135 -3.05 16.81 -3.76
N MET A 136 -2.06 17.16 -4.59
CA MET A 136 -1.58 16.27 -5.66
C MET A 136 -0.91 15.03 -5.08
N ALA A 137 -1.14 13.83 -5.64
CA ALA A 137 -0.49 12.63 -5.13
C ALA A 137 1.02 12.63 -5.41
N PHE A 138 1.84 12.12 -4.48
CA PHE A 138 3.29 12.02 -4.69
C PHE A 138 3.64 11.24 -5.97
N GLY A 139 2.84 10.21 -6.28
CA GLY A 139 3.00 9.33 -7.42
C GLY A 139 2.54 9.89 -8.76
N THR A 140 2.17 11.18 -8.87
CA THR A 140 1.82 11.82 -10.16
C THR A 140 2.90 12.77 -10.68
N CYS A 141 4.01 12.92 -9.95
CA CYS A 141 5.14 13.78 -10.32
C CYS A 141 6.44 12.99 -10.11
N PRO A 142 7.30 12.84 -11.14
CA PRO A 142 8.56 12.10 -11.02
C PRO A 142 9.45 12.58 -9.87
N GLU A 143 9.57 13.90 -9.70
CA GLU A 143 10.41 14.52 -8.67
C GLU A 143 9.90 14.21 -7.27
N ALA A 144 8.59 14.32 -7.05
CA ALA A 144 7.96 14.01 -5.77
C ALA A 144 8.06 12.52 -5.41
N ALA A 145 7.88 11.63 -6.39
CA ALA A 145 8.04 10.19 -6.19
C ALA A 145 9.51 9.82 -5.87
N ALA A 146 10.47 10.43 -6.57
CA ALA A 146 11.90 10.28 -6.29
C ALA A 146 12.28 10.82 -4.90
N GLU A 147 11.71 11.96 -4.48
CA GLU A 147 11.95 12.54 -3.16
C GLU A 147 11.50 11.59 -2.04
N VAL A 148 10.29 11.05 -2.12
CA VAL A 148 9.80 10.04 -1.17
C VAL A 148 10.69 8.81 -1.18
N THR A 149 11.03 8.31 -2.37
CA THR A 149 11.89 7.12 -2.52
C THR A 149 13.25 7.32 -1.86
N ALA A 150 13.94 8.40 -2.18
CA ALA A 150 15.26 8.70 -1.65
C ALA A 150 15.22 8.93 -0.13
N ALA A 151 14.18 9.60 0.39
CA ALA A 151 14.02 9.84 1.82
C ALA A 151 13.81 8.51 2.58
N VAL A 152 12.95 7.63 2.08
CA VAL A 152 12.72 6.31 2.68
C VAL A 152 13.97 5.44 2.57
N LYS A 153 14.59 5.33 1.39
CA LYS A 153 15.80 4.53 1.18
C LYS A 153 16.96 4.92 2.08
N LYS A 154 17.12 6.21 2.40
CA LYS A 154 18.14 6.69 3.36
C LYS A 154 17.82 6.30 4.81
N ALA A 155 16.57 6.01 5.13
CA ALA A 155 16.10 5.80 6.49
C ALA A 155 16.00 4.33 6.90
N VAL A 156 16.04 3.40 5.94
CA VAL A 156 15.76 1.97 6.15
C VAL A 156 16.84 1.10 5.53
N ARG A 157 16.94 -0.15 5.99
CA ARG A 157 17.87 -1.16 5.44
C ARG A 157 17.17 -2.19 4.58
N LYS A 158 15.90 -2.48 4.86
CA LYS A 158 15.11 -3.44 4.10
C LYS A 158 14.85 -2.95 2.66
N PRO A 159 14.62 -3.87 1.71
CA PRO A 159 14.29 -3.49 0.35
C PRO A 159 12.97 -2.71 0.30
N VAL A 160 12.95 -1.70 -0.57
CA VAL A 160 11.86 -0.74 -0.75
C VAL A 160 11.31 -0.87 -2.16
N ILE A 161 10.03 -1.24 -2.23
CA ILE A 161 9.26 -1.40 -3.45
C ILE A 161 8.31 -0.21 -3.58
N LEU A 162 8.33 0.50 -4.71
CA LEU A 162 7.44 1.64 -4.93
C LEU A 162 6.17 1.19 -5.65
N LYS A 163 5.00 1.44 -5.02
CA LYS A 163 3.70 1.14 -5.60
C LYS A 163 3.16 2.34 -6.37
N LEU A 164 3.14 2.24 -7.70
CA LEU A 164 2.87 3.37 -8.59
C LEU A 164 1.39 3.46 -9.00
N SER A 165 0.93 4.70 -9.17
CA SER A 165 -0.41 5.02 -9.65
C SER A 165 -0.49 4.85 -11.18
N PRO A 166 -1.60 4.31 -11.72
CA PRO A 166 -1.85 4.32 -13.15
C PRO A 166 -2.36 5.67 -13.67
N ASN A 167 -2.75 6.59 -12.78
CA ASN A 167 -3.49 7.80 -13.13
C ASN A 167 -2.53 8.95 -13.50
N VAL A 168 -1.69 8.72 -14.51
CA VAL A 168 -0.62 9.63 -14.94
C VAL A 168 -0.49 9.62 -16.46
N THR A 169 0.06 10.70 -17.03
CA THR A 169 0.28 10.79 -18.48
C THR A 169 1.48 9.95 -18.92
N ASP A 170 2.58 9.98 -18.17
CA ASP A 170 3.80 9.24 -18.47
C ASP A 170 4.32 8.50 -17.22
N ILE A 171 4.05 7.20 -17.17
CA ILE A 171 4.51 6.33 -16.10
C ILE A 171 6.01 6.03 -16.19
N VAL A 172 6.62 6.13 -17.39
CA VAL A 172 8.03 5.81 -17.60
C VAL A 172 8.91 6.82 -16.87
N ALA A 173 8.58 8.11 -16.95
CA ALA A 173 9.30 9.15 -16.22
C ALA A 173 9.30 8.90 -14.70
N ILE A 174 8.13 8.54 -14.15
CA ILE A 174 7.98 8.29 -12.70
C ILE A 174 8.73 7.02 -12.28
N ALA A 175 8.60 5.93 -13.05
CA ALA A 175 9.29 4.68 -12.76
C ALA A 175 10.81 4.86 -12.77
N LYS A 176 11.37 5.53 -13.79
CA LYS A 176 12.80 5.85 -13.87
C LYS A 176 13.29 6.74 -12.73
N ALA A 177 12.46 7.69 -12.31
CA ALA A 177 12.79 8.57 -11.19
C ALA A 177 12.85 7.80 -9.86
N CYS A 178 11.93 6.86 -9.63
CA CYS A 178 11.95 5.97 -8.47
C CYS A 178 13.18 5.04 -8.49
N GLU A 179 13.47 4.42 -9.64
CA GLU A 179 14.67 3.58 -9.83
C GLU A 179 15.95 4.38 -9.54
N SER A 180 16.09 5.56 -10.14
CA SER A 180 17.27 6.44 -9.96
C SER A 180 17.43 6.91 -8.51
N ALA A 181 16.31 7.04 -7.78
CA ALA A 181 16.30 7.37 -6.36
C ALA A 181 16.61 6.17 -5.43
N GLY A 182 16.79 4.97 -6.00
CA GLY A 182 17.25 3.78 -5.30
C GLY A 182 16.16 2.79 -4.90
N ALA A 183 14.96 2.84 -5.49
CA ALA A 183 13.96 1.78 -5.30
C ALA A 183 14.52 0.41 -5.70
N ASP A 184 14.30 -0.62 -4.88
CA ASP A 184 14.77 -1.99 -5.15
C ASP A 184 13.80 -2.76 -6.06
N GLY A 185 12.58 -2.25 -6.22
CA GLY A 185 11.55 -2.81 -7.09
C GLY A 185 10.36 -1.87 -7.24
N LEU A 186 9.46 -2.21 -8.16
CA LEU A 186 8.21 -1.49 -8.39
C LEU A 186 7.02 -2.46 -8.32
N CYS A 187 5.89 -1.97 -7.81
CA CYS A 187 4.62 -2.67 -7.80
C CYS A 187 3.60 -1.84 -8.59
N LEU A 188 3.01 -2.43 -9.64
CA LEU A 188 2.05 -1.75 -10.49
C LEU A 188 0.87 -2.67 -10.81
N ILE A 189 -0.36 -2.16 -10.91
CA ILE A 189 -0.81 -0.78 -10.69
C ILE A 189 -1.59 -0.66 -9.36
N ASN A 190 -1.67 0.56 -8.81
CA ASN A 190 -2.75 0.90 -7.89
C ASN A 190 -4.08 1.09 -8.68
N THR A 191 -5.18 1.44 -8.00
CA THR A 191 -6.50 1.56 -8.63
C THR A 191 -6.60 2.75 -9.59
N MET A 192 -7.37 2.59 -10.66
CA MET A 192 -7.79 3.70 -11.52
C MET A 192 -8.90 4.52 -10.86
N LEU A 193 -9.00 5.80 -11.24
CA LEU A 193 -10.13 6.65 -10.84
C LEU A 193 -11.39 6.32 -11.64
N GLY A 194 -12.53 6.29 -10.97
CA GLY A 194 -13.82 6.04 -11.59
C GLY A 194 -14.97 6.60 -10.78
N MET A 195 -16.15 6.64 -11.39
CA MET A 195 -17.37 7.14 -10.76
C MET A 195 -18.54 6.24 -11.17
N VAL A 196 -19.36 5.87 -10.19
CA VAL A 196 -20.65 5.23 -10.42
C VAL A 196 -21.72 6.19 -9.94
N ILE A 197 -22.67 6.51 -10.82
CA ILE A 197 -23.78 7.42 -10.56
C ILE A 197 -25.02 6.58 -10.30
N ASP A 198 -25.73 6.88 -9.21
CA ASP A 198 -27.06 6.33 -8.98
C ASP A 198 -28.04 7.00 -9.94
N PRO A 199 -28.68 6.24 -10.86
CA PRO A 199 -29.58 6.81 -11.86
C PRO A 199 -30.86 7.41 -11.26
N ARG A 200 -31.21 7.05 -10.02
CA ARG A 200 -32.42 7.59 -9.33
C ARG A 200 -32.16 8.96 -8.73
N THR A 201 -30.99 9.16 -8.14
CA THR A 201 -30.64 10.39 -7.43
C THR A 201 -29.78 11.34 -8.25
N GLY A 202 -29.16 10.85 -9.34
CA GLY A 202 -28.19 11.60 -10.14
C GLY A 202 -26.89 11.91 -9.38
N ARG A 203 -26.66 11.26 -8.23
CA ARG A 203 -25.50 11.51 -7.36
C ARG A 203 -24.50 10.35 -7.45
N PRO A 204 -23.20 10.59 -7.18
CA PRO A 204 -22.24 9.52 -7.01
C PRO A 204 -22.67 8.58 -5.89
N ILE A 205 -22.59 7.26 -6.11
CA ILE A 205 -22.87 6.27 -5.05
C ILE A 205 -21.83 6.41 -3.95
N VAL A 206 -20.56 6.51 -4.31
CA VAL A 206 -19.44 6.74 -3.40
C VAL A 206 -18.92 8.16 -3.59
N SER A 207 -18.81 8.93 -2.51
CA SER A 207 -18.29 10.30 -2.53
C SER A 207 -17.23 10.50 -1.45
N THR A 208 -16.16 11.21 -1.80
CA THR A 208 -15.14 11.71 -0.87
C THR A 208 -15.33 13.20 -0.55
N LYS A 209 -16.29 13.85 -1.22
CA LYS A 209 -16.73 15.22 -0.92
C LYS A 209 -17.99 15.15 -0.05
N THR A 210 -17.89 15.70 1.16
CA THR A 210 -19.04 16.08 2.00
C THR A 210 -19.52 17.46 1.63
#